data_AF-A0AA35RZ70-F1
#
_entry.id   AF-A0AA35RZ70-F1
#
_cell.length_a   1.000
_cell.length_b   1.000
_cell.length_c   1.000
_cell.angle_alpha   90.00
_cell.angle_beta   90.00
_cell.angle_gamma   90.00
#
_symmetry.space_group_name_H-M   'P 1'
#
loop_
_entity.id
_entity.type
_entity.pdbx_description
1 polymer ?
#
loop_
_entity_poly.entity_id
_entity_poly.type
_entity_poly.pdbx_seq_one_letter_code
_entity_poly.pdbx_strand_id
1 'polypeptide(L)' 'MSATKAAELGIQPKLRWHTRGVAGVEPAIMGTGPVPAVRKALNKSGMSIEDIDLIELNEAFASQALYCMRELDMD' A
#
# COMPACT_ATOMS: atom_id res chain seq x y z
N MET A 1 17.91 -2.29 0.48
CA MET A 1 19.29 -1.82 0.22
C MET A 1 19.30 -0.30 0.38
N SER A 2 20.34 0.29 0.98
CA SER A 2 20.48 1.75 1.07
C SER A 2 20.91 2.35 -0.26
N ALA A 3 20.64 3.64 -0.48
CA ALA A 3 21.09 4.36 -1.67
C ALA A 3 22.63 4.36 -1.78
N THR A 4 23.34 4.52 -0.66
CA THR A 4 24.80 4.43 -0.59
C THR A 4 25.31 3.09 -1.10
N LYS A 5 24.72 1.98 -0.64
CA LYS A 5 25.15 0.66 -1.08
C LYS A 5 24.84 0.39 -2.55
N ALA A 6 23.73 0.93 -3.05
CA ALA A 6 23.40 0.87 -4.48
C ALA A 6 24.48 1.57 -5.33
N ALA A 7 24.90 2.77 -4.91
CA ALA A 7 25.94 3.54 -5.58
C ALA A 7 27.31 2.83 -5.58
N GLU A 8 27.71 2.27 -4.43
CA GLU A 8 28.94 1.46 -4.31
C GLU A 8 28.98 0.26 -5.28
N LEU A 9 27.81 -0.35 -5.52
CA LEU A 9 27.67 -1.53 -6.38
C LEU A 9 27.36 -1.19 -7.84
N GLY A 10 27.25 0.09 -8.20
CA GLY A 10 26.89 0.52 -9.57
C GLY A 10 25.46 0.14 -9.98
N ILE A 11 24.56 -0.10 -9.02
CA ILE A 11 23.16 -0.49 -9.28
C ILE A 11 22.30 0.77 -9.37
N GLN A 12 21.50 0.89 -10.44
CA GLN A 12 20.52 1.96 -10.59
C GLN A 12 19.17 1.58 -9.94
N PRO A 13 18.75 2.20 -8.83
CA PRO A 13 17.47 1.90 -8.19
C PRO A 13 16.31 2.39 -9.05
N LYS A 14 15.27 1.55 -9.21
CA LYS A 14 14.03 1.94 -9.90
C LYS A 14 12.98 2.57 -8.98
N LEU A 15 13.00 2.19 -7.71
CA LEU A 15 12.03 2.59 -6.70
C LEU A 15 12.73 2.72 -5.33
N ARG A 16 12.11 3.45 -4.42
CA ARG A 16 12.49 3.51 -3.00
C ARG A 16 11.32 3.09 -2.13
N TRP A 17 11.61 2.45 -1.01
CA TRP A 17 10.59 2.22 0.01
C TRP A 17 10.27 3.54 0.73
N HIS A 18 8.99 3.93 0.79
CA HIS A 18 8.58 5.15 1.46
C HIS A 18 8.07 4.88 2.88
N THR A 19 6.88 4.29 3.01
CA THR A 19 6.22 4.02 4.29
C THR A 19 5.56 2.64 4.28
N ARG A 20 5.03 2.23 5.45
CA ARG A 20 4.26 1.00 5.58
C ARG A 20 3.16 1.09 6.63
N GLY A 21 2.01 0.52 6.29
CA GLY A 21 0.88 0.31 7.18
C GLY A 21 0.65 -1.19 7.44
N VAL A 22 0.37 -1.54 8.69
CA VAL A 22 -0.02 -2.90 9.08
C VAL A 22 -1.17 -2.77 10.07
N ALA A 23 -2.23 -3.53 9.84
CA ALA A 23 -3.43 -3.56 10.66
C ALA A 23 -3.97 -4.99 10.76
N GLY A 24 -4.58 -5.31 11.90
CA GLY A 24 -5.38 -6.52 12.08
C GLY A 24 -6.86 -6.19 11.92
N VAL A 25 -7.63 -7.16 11.45
CA VAL A 25 -9.09 -7.11 11.32
C VAL A 25 -9.68 -8.43 11.80
N GLU A 26 -10.99 -8.47 11.99
CA GLU A 26 -11.70 -9.70 12.38
C GLU A 26 -11.51 -10.78 11.29
N PRO A 27 -11.06 -12.02 11.64
CA PRO A 27 -10.76 -13.06 10.66
C PRO A 27 -11.90 -13.40 9.70
N ALA A 28 -13.15 -13.34 10.19
CA ALA A 28 -14.33 -13.60 9.37
C ALA A 28 -14.50 -12.62 8.19
N ILE A 29 -13.88 -11.44 8.26
CA ILE A 29 -13.90 -10.41 7.22
C ILE A 29 -12.48 -9.99 6.82
N MET A 30 -11.53 -10.93 6.85
CA MET A 30 -10.10 -10.64 6.64
C MET A 30 -9.78 -9.88 5.35
N GLY A 31 -10.61 -10.02 4.31
CA GLY A 31 -10.49 -9.30 3.05
C GLY A 31 -10.59 -7.77 3.18
N THR A 32 -11.10 -7.25 4.29
CA THR A 32 -11.16 -5.80 4.57
C THR A 32 -9.83 -5.22 5.07
N GLY A 33 -8.82 -6.06 5.33
CA GLY A 33 -7.51 -5.66 5.85
C GLY A 33 -6.80 -4.51 5.11
N PRO A 34 -6.89 -4.39 3.77
CA PRO A 34 -6.33 -3.25 3.06
C PRO A 34 -6.83 -1.89 3.55
N VAL A 35 -8.11 -1.76 3.95
CA VAL A 35 -8.71 -0.48 4.35
C VAL A 35 -7.95 0.19 5.51
N PRO A 36 -7.82 -0.43 6.71
CA PRO A 36 -7.07 0.18 7.80
C PRO A 36 -5.55 0.20 7.54
N ALA A 37 -5.01 -0.74 6.74
CA ALA A 37 -3.59 -0.77 6.43
C ALA A 37 -3.17 0.41 5.53
N VAL A 38 -3.94 0.68 4.46
CA VAL A 38 -3.71 1.78 3.51
C VAL A 38 -3.92 3.12 4.20
N ARG A 39 -5.04 3.32 4.93
CA ARG A 39 -5.27 4.56 5.70
C ARG A 39 -4.11 4.85 6.67
N LYS A 40 -3.57 3.82 7.33
CA LYS A 40 -2.40 3.95 8.21
C LYS A 40 -1.11 4.27 7.45
N ALA A 41 -0.92 3.73 6.26
CA ALA A 41 0.25 4.03 5.42
C ALA A 41 0.21 5.48 4.93
N LEU A 42 -0.93 5.92 4.39
CA LEU A 42 -1.19 7.27 3.90
C LEU A 42 -1.00 8.33 4.99
N ASN A 43 -1.59 8.10 6.17
CA ASN A 43 -1.41 8.98 7.33
C ASN A 43 0.06 9.11 7.76
N LYS A 44 0.84 8.03 7.67
CA LYS A 44 2.27 8.07 8.02
C LYS A 44 3.12 8.77 6.97
N SER A 45 2.74 8.71 5.70
CA SER A 45 3.43 9.41 4.62
C SER A 45 3.02 10.87 4.48
N GLY A 46 1.89 11.28 5.08
CA GLY A 46 1.30 12.59 4.83
C GLY A 46 0.79 12.74 3.41
N MET A 47 0.39 11.62 2.78
CA MET A 47 -0.15 11.56 1.42
C MET A 47 -1.64 11.23 1.49
N SER A 48 -2.34 11.59 0.44
CA SER A 48 -3.73 11.25 0.15
C SER A 48 -3.81 10.10 -0.87
N ILE A 49 -5.00 9.56 -1.15
CA ILE A 49 -5.15 8.50 -2.15
C ILE A 49 -4.93 9.05 -3.56
N GLU A 50 -5.27 10.32 -3.77
CA GLU A 50 -5.13 11.07 -5.01
C GLU A 50 -3.66 11.32 -5.39
N ASP A 51 -2.73 11.20 -4.43
CA ASP A 51 -1.29 11.28 -4.68
C ASP A 51 -0.69 9.95 -5.20
N ILE A 52 -1.51 8.90 -5.36
CA ILE A 52 -1.07 7.56 -5.75
C ILE A 52 -1.38 7.30 -7.22
N ASP A 53 -0.35 7.38 -8.07
CA ASP A 53 -0.50 7.16 -9.51
C ASP A 53 -0.87 5.72 -9.89
N LEU A 54 -0.45 4.74 -9.09
CA LEU A 54 -0.65 3.32 -9.36
C LEU A 54 -0.92 2.55 -8.07
N ILE A 55 -2.03 1.82 -8.05
CA ILE A 55 -2.46 0.99 -6.93
C ILE A 55 -2.35 -0.48 -7.36
N GLU A 56 -1.57 -1.24 -6.62
CA GLU A 56 -1.49 -2.70 -6.75
C GLU A 56 -2.24 -3.33 -5.57
N LEU A 57 -3.43 -3.86 -5.85
CA LEU A 57 -4.25 -4.60 -4.90
C LEU A 57 -4.20 -6.09 -5.26
N ASN A 58 -3.92 -6.96 -4.31
CA ASN A 58 -3.68 -8.39 -4.58
C ASN A 58 -4.88 -9.17 -5.14
N GLU A 59 -6.11 -8.68 -4.97
CA GLU A 59 -7.32 -9.32 -5.51
C GLU A 59 -7.54 -10.79 -5.09
N ALA A 60 -7.31 -11.14 -3.82
CA ALA A 60 -7.57 -12.50 -3.31
C ALA A 60 -9.00 -13.01 -3.65
N PHE A 61 -9.99 -12.12 -3.63
CA PHE A 61 -11.34 -12.32 -4.18
C PHE A 61 -11.89 -11.01 -4.77
N ALA A 62 -12.76 -11.09 -5.78
CA ALA A 62 -13.36 -9.91 -6.39
C ALA A 62 -14.23 -9.09 -5.41
N SER A 63 -14.99 -9.77 -4.53
CA SER A 63 -15.86 -9.11 -3.54
C SER A 63 -15.10 -8.23 -2.57
N GLN A 64 -13.97 -8.71 -2.05
CA GLN A 64 -13.14 -7.91 -1.14
C GLN A 64 -12.41 -6.78 -1.86
N ALA A 65 -12.01 -6.98 -3.12
CA ALA A 65 -11.29 -5.97 -3.89
C ALA A 65 -12.20 -4.77 -4.13
N LEU A 66 -13.40 -5.03 -4.64
CA LEU A 66 -14.43 -4.01 -4.84
C LEU A 66 -14.81 -3.30 -3.54
N TYR A 67 -14.89 -4.03 -2.42
CA TYR A 67 -15.13 -3.43 -1.12
C TYR A 67 -14.00 -2.48 -0.72
N CYS A 68 -12.73 -2.91 -0.83
CA CYS A 68 -11.58 -2.09 -0.46
C CYS A 68 -11.44 -0.86 -1.35
N MET A 69 -11.65 -1.00 -2.67
CA MET A 69 -11.61 0.12 -3.60
C MET A 69 -12.63 1.20 -3.24
N ARG A 70 -13.88 0.79 -2.95
CA ARG A 70 -14.94 1.73 -2.54
C ARG A 70 -14.66 2.41 -1.20
N GLU A 71 -14.12 1.68 -0.23
CA GLU A 71 -13.83 2.22 1.10
C GLU A 71 -12.58 3.13 1.14
N LEU A 72 -11.72 3.02 0.14
CA LEU A 72 -10.48 3.80 0.04
C LEU A 72 -10.56 4.88 -1.04
N ASP A 73 -11.74 5.07 -1.65
CA ASP A 73 -11.96 6.01 -2.74
C ASP A 73 -10.93 5.83 -3.86
N MET A 74 -10.70 4.57 -4.25
CA MET A 74 -9.80 4.21 -5.35
C MET A 74 -10.56 4.29 -6.68
N ASP A 75 -9.96 4.96 -7.65
CA ASP A 75 -10.43 5.05 -9.03
C ASP A 75 -10.17 3.76 -9.85
#